data_AF-A0A0J1BVM2-F1
#
_entry.id   AF-A0A0J1BVM2-F1
#
_cell.length_a   1.000
_cell.length_b   1.000
_cell.length_c   1.000
_cell.angle_alpha   90.00
_cell.angle_beta   90.00
_cell.angle_gamma   90.00
#
_symmetry.space_group_name_H-M   'P 1'
#
loop_
_entity.id
_entity.type
_entity.pdbx_description
1 polymer ?
#
loop_
_entity_poly.entity_id
_entity_poly.type
_entity_poly.pdbx_seq_one_letter_code
_entity_poly.pdbx_strand_id
1 'polypeptide(L)'
;MRAEILKTLVQAKEMYATITNEYGNVLPENILNSAHATIDSNIPKFVNNFLHVLNDAVKQNIYSENNNIDEAIEVFSNPDLDVSIQSAINSKTYLATDGARTFNTTQILEQCVDGVHSGLVSLSSTLMAGRITKR
;
A
#
# COMPACT_ATOMS: atom_id res chain seq x y z
N MET A 1 -9.26 4.52 6.74
CA MET A 1 -7.83 4.46 6.37
C MET A 1 -7.14 3.20 6.88
N ARG A 2 -6.92 2.99 8.19
CA ARG A 2 -6.21 1.79 8.68
C ARG A 2 -6.84 0.47 8.22
N ALA A 3 -8.10 0.24 8.59
CA ALA A 3 -8.80 -1.01 8.27
C ALA A 3 -8.90 -1.26 6.75
N GLU A 4 -8.97 -0.17 5.98
CA GLU A 4 -9.03 -0.21 4.53
C GLU A 4 -7.68 -0.61 3.92
N ILE A 5 -6.58 0.02 4.34
CA ILE A 5 -5.23 -0.40 3.95
C ILE A 5 -4.99 -1.85 4.36
N LEU A 6 -5.30 -2.23 5.60
CA LEU A 6 -5.12 -3.60 6.08
C LEU A 6 -5.85 -4.62 5.18
N LYS A 7 -7.12 -4.34 4.86
CA LYS A 7 -7.90 -5.18 3.95
C LYS A 7 -7.21 -5.29 2.58
N THR A 8 -6.77 -4.18 2.02
CA THR A 8 -6.12 -4.13 0.70
C THR A 8 -4.78 -4.87 0.69
N LEU A 9 -3.97 -4.78 1.76
CA LEU A 9 -2.72 -5.52 1.90
C LEU A 9 -2.97 -7.04 1.96
N VAL A 10 -3.93 -7.49 2.78
CA VAL A 10 -4.29 -8.91 2.86
C VAL A 10 -4.76 -9.43 1.51
N GLN A 11 -5.65 -8.70 0.84
CA GLN A 11 -6.14 -9.07 -0.49
C GLN A 11 -5.03 -9.11 -1.53
N ALA A 12 -4.09 -8.16 -1.50
CA ALA A 12 -2.96 -8.15 -2.42
C ALA A 12 -2.06 -9.37 -2.21
N LYS A 13 -1.75 -9.71 -0.95
CA LYS A 13 -0.94 -10.89 -0.60
C LYS A 13 -1.60 -12.19 -1.09
N GLU A 14 -2.89 -12.37 -0.83
CA GLU A 14 -3.65 -13.54 -1.27
C GLU A 14 -3.69 -13.64 -2.80
N MET A 15 -3.96 -12.51 -3.48
CA MET A 15 -4.04 -12.46 -4.94
C MET A 15 -2.71 -12.79 -5.61
N TYR A 16 -1.61 -12.29 -5.06
CA TYR A 16 -0.27 -12.61 -5.54
C TYR A 16 0.07 -14.10 -5.35
N ALA A 17 -0.29 -14.69 -4.22
CA ALA A 17 -0.16 -16.13 -4.02
C ALA A 17 -0.97 -16.92 -5.05
N THR A 18 -2.19 -16.48 -5.41
CA THR A 18 -2.96 -17.09 -6.50
C THR A 18 -2.26 -16.96 -7.85
N ILE A 19 -1.76 -15.77 -8.20
CA ILE A 19 -1.03 -15.53 -9.46
C ILE A 19 0.15 -16.49 -9.61
N THR A 20 0.99 -16.56 -8.58
CA THR A 20 2.22 -17.36 -8.60
C THR A 20 1.93 -18.87 -8.60
N ASN A 21 0.99 -19.34 -7.78
CA ASN A 21 0.68 -20.77 -7.66
C ASN A 21 -0.13 -21.31 -8.84
N GLU A 22 -1.10 -20.56 -9.37
CA GLU A 22 -2.03 -21.09 -10.39
C GLU A 22 -1.68 -20.72 -11.82
N TYR A 23 -0.91 -19.64 -12.01
CA TYR A 23 -0.65 -19.04 -13.32
C TYR A 23 0.84 -18.78 -13.61
N GLY A 24 1.74 -19.08 -12.68
CA GLY A 24 3.19 -18.85 -12.83
C GLY A 24 3.85 -19.57 -14.01
N ASN A 25 3.24 -20.64 -14.53
CA ASN A 25 3.74 -21.41 -15.67
C ASN A 25 3.11 -21.02 -17.02
N VAL A 26 2.04 -20.21 -17.02
CA VAL A 26 1.33 -19.80 -18.24
C VAL A 26 1.47 -18.31 -18.51
N LEU A 27 1.70 -17.50 -17.48
CA LEU A 27 1.91 -16.07 -17.65
C LEU A 27 3.33 -15.79 -18.19
N PRO A 28 3.47 -14.85 -19.14
CA PRO A 28 4.76 -14.33 -19.54
C PRO A 28 5.57 -13.77 -18.35
N GLU A 29 6.88 -13.95 -18.39
CA GLU A 29 7.80 -13.55 -17.32
C GLU A 29 7.69 -12.06 -16.97
N ASN A 30 7.53 -11.18 -17.97
CA ASN A 30 7.37 -9.74 -17.73
C ASN A 30 6.11 -9.39 -16.93
N ILE A 31 5.03 -10.17 -17.10
CA ILE A 31 3.79 -9.99 -16.31
C ILE A 31 4.01 -10.48 -14.88
N LEU A 32 4.67 -11.62 -14.70
CA LEU A 32 5.02 -12.13 -13.38
C LEU A 32 5.95 -11.18 -12.64
N ASN A 33 6.99 -10.65 -13.29
CA ASN A 33 7.91 -9.67 -12.72
C ASN A 33 7.18 -8.39 -12.27
N SER A 34 6.16 -7.95 -13.00
CA SER A 34 5.31 -6.83 -12.60
C SER A 34 4.50 -7.13 -11.32
N ALA A 35 3.97 -8.35 -11.19
CA ALA A 35 3.28 -8.78 -9.98
C ALA A 35 4.22 -8.86 -8.77
N HIS A 36 5.44 -9.40 -8.95
CA HIS A 36 6.49 -9.42 -7.92
C HIS A 36 6.85 -8.00 -7.49
N ALA A 37 7.18 -7.11 -8.43
CA ALA A 37 7.51 -5.72 -8.13
C ALA A 37 6.36 -4.98 -7.43
N THR A 38 5.12 -5.35 -7.72
CA THR A 38 3.95 -4.76 -7.06
C THR A 38 3.89 -5.08 -5.56
N ILE A 39 4.16 -6.33 -5.19
CA ILE A 39 4.16 -6.78 -3.78
C ILE A 39 5.43 -6.36 -3.05
N ASP A 40 6.59 -6.48 -3.69
CA ASP A 40 7.89 -6.30 -3.02
C ASP A 40 8.29 -4.83 -2.92
N SER A 41 7.77 -3.96 -3.79
CA SER A 41 8.21 -2.56 -3.87
C SER A 41 7.06 -1.55 -3.94
N ASN A 42 6.12 -1.72 -4.87
CA ASN A 42 5.13 -0.65 -5.12
C ASN A 42 4.18 -0.44 -3.93
N ILE A 43 3.58 -1.51 -3.42
CA ILE A 43 2.71 -1.43 -2.24
C ILE A 43 3.49 -0.96 -1.00
N PRO A 44 4.64 -1.57 -0.62
CA PRO A 44 5.45 -1.11 0.50
C PRO A 44 5.84 0.36 0.43
N LYS A 45 6.15 0.89 -0.77
CA LYS A 45 6.45 2.31 -0.94
C LYS A 45 5.30 3.22 -0.48
N PHE A 46 4.05 2.92 -0.87
CA PHE A 46 2.90 3.73 -0.45
C PHE A 46 2.58 3.58 1.04
N VAL A 47 2.78 2.38 1.59
CA VAL A 47 2.69 2.14 3.03
C VAL A 47 3.73 2.98 3.79
N ASN A 48 4.99 2.97 3.36
CA ASN A 48 6.06 3.71 4.02
C ASN A 48 5.85 5.22 3.91
N ASN A 49 5.35 5.71 2.77
CA ASN A 49 4.93 7.11 2.64
C ASN A 49 3.82 7.46 3.66
N PHE A 50 2.84 6.58 3.86
CA PHE A 50 1.79 6.78 4.85
C PHE A 50 2.38 6.90 6.26
N LEU A 51 3.27 5.98 6.65
CA LEU A 51 3.91 5.98 7.97
C LEU A 51 4.83 7.19 8.17
N HIS A 52 5.53 7.62 7.13
CA HIS A 52 6.35 8.82 7.15
C HIS A 52 5.51 10.07 7.43
N VAL A 53 4.35 10.20 6.77
CA VAL A 53 3.40 11.29 7.05
C VAL A 53 2.94 11.28 8.50
N LEU A 54 2.69 10.09 9.08
CA LEU A 54 2.33 10.00 10.50
C LEU A 54 3.46 10.51 11.40
N ASN A 55 4.69 10.05 11.18
CA ASN A 55 5.85 10.46 11.96
C ASN A 55 6.09 11.97 11.89
N ASP A 56 6.02 12.54 10.69
CA ASP A 56 6.26 13.96 10.45
C ASP A 56 5.17 14.84 11.07
N ALA A 57 3.90 14.43 10.97
CA ALA A 57 2.78 15.19 11.51
C ALA A 57 2.85 15.35 13.04
N VAL A 58 3.47 14.39 13.74
CA VAL A 58 3.68 14.46 15.21
C VAL A 58 5.12 14.78 15.60
N LYS A 59 6.01 14.99 14.63
CA LYS A 59 7.45 15.28 14.81
C LYS A 59 8.18 14.24 15.66
N GLN A 60 7.80 12.97 15.53
CA GLN A 60 8.40 11.85 16.25
C GLN A 60 8.56 10.65 15.32
N ASN A 61 9.67 9.92 15.46
CA ASN A 61 9.90 8.70 14.68
C ASN A 61 9.28 7.49 15.40
N ILE A 62 7.96 7.32 15.26
CA ILE A 62 7.18 6.27 15.93
C ILE A 62 7.21 4.98 15.09
N TYR A 63 7.10 5.12 13.77
CA TYR A 63 7.02 4.00 12.83
C TYR A 63 8.30 3.86 12.03
N SER A 64 8.77 2.63 11.85
CA SER A 64 9.89 2.30 10.96
C SER A 64 9.39 1.96 9.55
N GLU A 65 10.28 2.03 8.56
CA GLU A 65 9.97 1.57 7.22
C GLU A 65 9.75 0.05 7.20
N ASN A 66 8.77 -0.39 6.40
CA ASN A 66 8.50 -1.79 6.12
C ASN A 66 9.24 -2.20 4.85
N ASN A 67 9.86 -3.37 4.88
CA ASN A 67 10.63 -3.92 3.78
C ASN A 67 9.79 -4.87 2.89
N ASN A 68 8.64 -5.32 3.39
CA ASN A 68 7.77 -6.27 2.69
C ASN A 68 6.30 -6.09 3.12
N ILE A 69 5.41 -6.78 2.42
CA ILE A 69 3.97 -6.71 2.68
C ILE A 69 3.57 -7.30 4.04
N ASP A 70 4.36 -8.22 4.61
CA ASP A 70 4.04 -8.87 5.88
C ASP A 70 4.29 -7.94 7.06
N GLU A 71 5.41 -7.22 7.05
CA GLU A 71 5.68 -6.12 7.99
C GLU A 71 4.59 -5.04 7.90
N ALA A 72 4.18 -4.67 6.67
CA ALA A 72 3.10 -3.72 6.48
C ALA A 72 1.76 -4.22 7.08
N ILE A 73 1.42 -5.49 6.91
CA ILE A 73 0.22 -6.10 7.50
C ILE A 73 0.31 -6.06 9.03
N GLU A 74 1.47 -6.38 9.61
CA GLU A 74 1.68 -6.35 11.07
C GLU A 74 1.43 -4.94 11.62
N VAL A 75 2.03 -3.92 11.01
CA VAL A 75 1.83 -2.51 11.41
C VAL A 75 0.36 -2.10 11.34
N PHE A 76 -0.33 -2.42 10.25
CA PHE A 76 -1.73 -2.02 10.04
C PHE A 76 -2.74 -2.88 10.81
N SER A 77 -2.30 -4.02 11.35
CA SER A 77 -3.07 -4.84 12.29
C SER A 77 -3.15 -4.22 13.68
N ASN A 78 -2.25 -3.30 14.04
CA ASN A 78 -2.29 -2.59 15.31
C ASN A 78 -3.44 -1.57 15.36
N PRO A 79 -4.46 -1.72 16.23
CA PRO A 79 -5.57 -0.78 16.34
C PRO A 79 -5.13 0.61 16.83
N ASP A 80 -4.03 0.73 17.57
CA ASP A 80 -3.53 2.02 18.06
C ASP A 80 -3.06 2.93 16.91
N LEU A 81 -2.86 2.38 15.71
CA LEU A 81 -2.55 3.15 14.51
C LEU A 81 -3.69 4.12 14.15
N ASP A 82 -4.96 3.81 14.48
CA ASP A 82 -6.09 4.74 14.28
C ASP A 82 -5.94 6.02 15.12
N VAL A 83 -5.36 5.90 16.34
CA VAL A 83 -5.07 7.06 17.20
C VAL A 83 -4.01 7.94 16.57
N SER A 84 -2.94 7.34 16.03
CA SER A 84 -1.89 8.08 15.34
C SER A 84 -2.37 8.76 14.07
N ILE A 85 -3.24 8.11 13.29
CA ILE A 85 -3.88 8.73 12.12
C ILE A 85 -4.69 9.95 12.54
N GLN A 86 -5.52 9.81 13.57
CA GLN A 86 -6.34 10.93 14.05
C GLN A 86 -5.48 12.08 14.61
N SER A 87 -4.41 11.74 15.33
CA SER A 87 -3.43 12.72 15.84
C SER A 87 -2.77 13.49 14.69
N ALA A 88 -2.31 12.78 13.66
CA ALA A 88 -1.69 13.38 12.49
C ALA A 88 -2.63 14.35 11.75
N ILE A 89 -3.88 13.94 11.53
CA ILE A 89 -4.94 14.77 10.92
C ILE A 89 -5.21 16.03 11.76
N ASN A 90 -5.27 15.89 13.08
CA ASN A 90 -5.57 16.99 13.99
C ASN A 90 -4.41 17.96 14.19
N SER A 91 -3.16 17.52 13.96
CA SER A 91 -1.96 18.35 14.16
C SER A 91 -1.98 19.62 13.31
N LYS A 92 -2.60 19.60 12.12
CA LYS A 92 -2.64 20.69 11.11
C LYS A 92 -1.27 21.29 10.74
N THR A 93 -0.16 20.70 11.20
CA THR A 93 1.19 21.23 11.01
C THR A 93 1.90 20.65 9.80
N TYR A 94 1.35 19.59 9.22
CA TYR A 94 1.89 18.93 8.06
C TYR A 94 1.11 19.31 6.80
N LEU A 95 1.79 19.93 5.85
CA LEU A 95 1.28 20.32 4.54
C LEU A 95 2.30 19.89 3.50
N ALA A 96 1.83 19.35 2.38
CA ALA A 96 2.67 19.06 1.21
C ALA A 96 2.17 19.86 0.00
N THR A 97 3.04 20.06 -0.98
CA THR A 97 2.68 20.73 -2.23
C THR A 97 3.22 19.97 -3.44
N ASP A 98 2.42 19.94 -4.51
CA ASP A 98 2.84 19.45 -5.84
C ASP A 98 3.36 20.60 -6.73
N GLY A 99 3.54 21.80 -6.16
CA GLY A 99 3.89 23.03 -6.89
C GLY A 99 2.69 23.80 -7.45
N ALA A 100 1.52 23.17 -7.55
CA ALA A 100 0.28 23.80 -8.02
C ALA A 100 -0.78 23.94 -6.91
N ARG A 101 -0.81 23.01 -5.96
CA ARG A 101 -1.77 22.92 -4.87
C ARG A 101 -1.05 22.59 -3.57
N THR A 102 -1.69 22.97 -2.47
CA THR A 102 -1.30 22.55 -1.12
C THR A 102 -2.28 21.51 -0.62
N PHE A 103 -1.77 20.43 -0.06
CA PHE A 103 -2.54 19.32 0.48
C PHE A 103 -2.41 19.31 2.00
N ASN A 104 -3.54 19.11 2.68
CA ASN A 104 -3.54 18.84 4.12
C ASN A 104 -3.20 17.38 4.42
N THR A 105 -2.87 17.07 5.69
CA THR A 105 -2.53 15.70 6.11
C THR A 105 -3.55 14.66 5.67
N THR A 106 -4.85 14.94 5.81
CA THR A 106 -5.91 14.00 5.40
C THR A 106 -5.80 13.65 3.92
N GLN A 107 -5.67 14.66 3.05
CA GLN A 107 -5.56 14.45 1.61
C GLN A 107 -4.30 13.66 1.23
N ILE A 108 -3.19 13.88 1.93
CA ILE A 108 -1.94 13.16 1.67
C ILE A 108 -2.06 11.68 2.10
N LEU A 109 -2.69 11.43 3.25
CA LEU A 109 -2.97 10.07 3.72
C LEU A 109 -3.95 9.34 2.77
N GLU A 110 -4.98 10.03 2.26
CA GLU A 110 -5.88 9.49 1.23
C GLU A 110 -5.13 9.12 -0.05
N GLN A 111 -4.21 9.96 -0.53
CA GLN A 111 -3.38 9.61 -1.69
C GLN A 111 -2.50 8.37 -1.46
N CYS A 112 -2.01 8.18 -0.23
CA CYS A 112 -1.27 6.97 0.11
C CYS A 112 -2.19 5.73 0.11
N VAL A 113 -3.42 5.86 0.61
CA VAL A 113 -4.44 4.80 0.53
C VAL A 113 -4.74 4.44 -0.93
N ASP A 114 -4.93 5.43 -1.80
CA ASP A 114 -5.16 5.23 -3.25
C ASP A 114 -3.97 4.53 -3.92
N GLY A 115 -2.74 4.87 -3.50
CA GLY A 115 -1.53 4.21 -3.98
C GLY A 115 -1.48 2.73 -3.63
N VAL A 116 -1.84 2.36 -2.40
CA VAL A 116 -1.95 0.95 -1.98
C VAL A 116 -3.04 0.22 -2.78
N HIS A 117 -4.20 0.85 -3.01
CA HIS A 117 -5.26 0.28 -3.85
C HIS A 117 -4.85 0.09 -5.30
N SER A 118 -4.09 1.02 -5.85
CA SER A 118 -3.58 0.92 -7.22
C SER A 118 -2.69 -0.32 -7.40
N GLY A 119 -1.92 -0.70 -6.36
CA GLY A 119 -1.18 -1.96 -6.32
C GLY A 119 -2.11 -3.18 -6.40
N LEU A 120 -3.19 -3.21 -5.61
CA LEU A 120 -4.18 -4.29 -5.69
C LEU A 120 -4.85 -4.38 -7.08
N VAL A 121 -5.16 -3.24 -7.70
CA VAL A 121 -5.73 -3.20 -9.06
C VAL A 121 -4.74 -3.79 -10.08
N SER A 122 -3.45 -3.48 -9.97
CA SER A 122 -2.40 -4.06 -10.82
C SER A 122 -2.33 -5.59 -10.71
N LEU A 123 -2.41 -6.12 -9.49
CA LEU A 123 -2.48 -7.58 -9.26
C LEU A 123 -3.77 -8.17 -9.84
N SER A 124 -4.90 -7.48 -9.73
CA SER A 124 -6.20 -7.94 -10.27
C SER A 124 -6.15 -8.07 -11.79
N SER A 125 -5.55 -7.09 -12.48
CA SER A 125 -5.30 -7.17 -13.92
C SER A 125 -4.39 -8.34 -14.29
N THR A 126 -3.35 -8.60 -13.49
CA THR A 126 -2.45 -9.74 -13.70
C THR A 126 -3.17 -11.08 -13.51
N LEU A 127 -3.97 -11.22 -12.46
CA LEU A 127 -4.80 -12.40 -12.23
C LEU A 127 -5.77 -12.65 -13.39
N MET A 128 -6.39 -11.59 -13.91
CA MET A 128 -7.27 -11.68 -15.07
C MET A 128 -6.52 -12.15 -16.32
N ALA A 129 -5.31 -11.63 -16.57
CA ALA A 129 -4.47 -12.09 -17.67
C ALA A 129 -4.14 -13.59 -17.54
N GLY A 130 -3.85 -14.07 -16.32
CA GLY A 130 -3.62 -15.49 -16.04
C GLY A 130 -4.84 -16.34 -16.38
N ARG A 131 -6.02 -15.91 -15.95
CA ARG A 131 -7.30 -16.57 -16.25
C ARG A 131 -7.63 -16.62 -17.73
N ILE A 132 -7.28 -15.59 -18.50
CA ILE A 132 -7.48 -15.58 -19.95
C ILE A 132 -6.49 -16.52 -20.64
N THR A 133 -5.22 -16.50 -20.24
CA THR A 133 -4.14 -17.27 -20.90
C THR A 133 -4.27 -18.77 -20.68
N LYS A 134 -4.84 -19.20 -19.55
CA LYS A 134 -5.04 -20.61 -19.20
C LYS A 134 -6.23 -21.27 -19.91
N ARG A 135 -7.12 -20.48 -20.54
CA ARG A 135 -8.28 -21.00 -21.30
C ARG A 135 -7.83 -21.57 -22.63
#